data_AF-A0A519RTX9-F1
#
_entry.id   AF-A0A519RTX9-F1
#
_cell.length_a   1.000
_cell.length_b   1.000
_cell.length_c   1.000
_cell.angle_alpha   90.00
_cell.angle_beta   90.00
_cell.angle_gamma   90.00
#
_symmetry.space_group_name_H-M   'P 1'
#
loop_
_entity.id
_entity.type
_entity.pdbx_description
1 polymer ?
#
loop_
_entity_poly.entity_id
_entity_poly.type
_entity_poly.pdbx_seq_one_letter_code
_entity_poly.pdbx_strand_id
1 'polypeptide(L)'
;MMSKFLFFCGVLLLGSLAGFAQVTQPFLKIAHLGTQGRPIVDLYLTAQTPELNPAQGMDGRYRFESVCLLPEANLTPLLRYAESYAAKNKSDSKNDKYGTFEITLGPNAARQAAYTRSKALAFLSGAVQVLQKQPQQTDTEEALRRLELTIRRVSAGAK
;
A
#
# COMPACT_ATOMS: atom_id res chain seq x y z
N MET A 1 -28.50 2.76 49.68
CA MET A 1 -27.44 1.82 49.24
C MET A 1 -27.40 1.55 47.72
N MET A 2 -28.32 2.07 46.90
CA MET A 2 -28.43 1.72 45.46
C MET A 2 -27.63 2.61 44.47
N SER A 3 -27.16 3.80 44.89
CA SER A 3 -26.56 4.79 43.99
C SER A 3 -25.11 4.50 43.59
N LYS A 4 -24.33 3.85 44.48
CA LYS A 4 -22.90 3.55 44.22
C LYS A 4 -22.69 2.44 43.18
N PHE A 5 -23.66 1.53 43.03
CA PHE A 5 -23.57 0.40 42.10
C PHE A 5 -23.80 0.82 40.64
N LEU A 6 -24.71 1.78 40.41
CA LEU A 6 -24.99 2.32 39.07
C LEU A 6 -23.82 3.15 38.51
N PHE A 7 -23.07 3.83 39.38
CA PHE A 7 -21.90 4.60 38.95
C PHE A 7 -20.75 3.69 38.47
N PHE A 8 -20.54 2.54 39.12
CA PHE A 8 -19.51 1.58 38.72
C PHE A 8 -19.85 0.86 37.40
N CYS A 9 -21.12 0.53 37.15
CA CYS A 9 -21.54 -0.02 35.86
C CYS A 9 -21.42 0.99 34.70
N GLY A 10 -21.65 2.29 34.96
CA GLY A 10 -21.48 3.35 33.95
C GLY A 10 -20.02 3.58 33.55
N VAL A 11 -19.10 3.56 34.52
CA VAL A 11 -17.65 3.74 34.26
C VAL A 11 -17.05 2.51 33.57
N LEU A 12 -17.52 1.29 33.88
CA LEU A 12 -17.10 0.07 33.18
C LEU A 12 -17.56 0.03 31.72
N LEU A 13 -18.75 0.55 31.41
CA LEU A 13 -19.26 0.66 30.02
C LEU A 13 -18.52 1.73 29.20
N LEU A 14 -18.00 2.79 29.82
CA LEU A 14 -17.20 3.82 29.16
C LEU A 14 -15.76 3.33 28.85
N GLY A 15 -15.23 2.39 29.63
CA GLY A 15 -13.91 1.78 29.38
C GLY A 15 -13.90 0.78 28.23
N SER A 16 -15.03 0.12 27.94
CA SER A 16 -15.12 -0.88 26.85
C SER A 16 -15.21 -0.28 25.44
N LEU A 17 -15.42 1.03 25.30
CA LEU A 17 -15.43 1.73 24.00
C LEU A 17 -14.05 2.26 23.58
N ALA A 18 -12.99 2.04 24.38
CA ALA A 18 -11.62 2.32 23.97
C ALA A 18 -10.99 1.19 23.12
N GLY A 19 -11.77 0.16 22.77
CA GLY A 19 -11.35 -0.92 21.88
C GLY A 19 -11.51 -0.57 20.40
N PHE A 20 -10.40 -0.58 19.68
CA PHE A 20 -10.28 -0.57 18.21
C PHE A 20 -10.44 0.78 17.49
N ALA A 21 -9.73 1.82 17.95
CA ALA A 21 -9.12 2.71 16.95
C ALA A 21 -7.91 1.98 16.36
N GLN A 22 -8.16 0.99 15.48
CA GLN A 22 -7.12 0.39 14.68
C GLN A 22 -6.66 1.49 13.72
N VAL A 23 -5.60 2.21 14.09
CA VAL A 23 -4.97 3.21 13.23
C VAL A 23 -4.30 2.44 12.10
N THR A 24 -5.10 2.00 11.13
CA THR A 24 -4.58 1.42 9.90
C THR A 24 -3.74 2.51 9.24
N GLN A 25 -2.45 2.24 9.14
CA GLN A 25 -1.53 3.25 8.65
C GLN A 25 -1.67 3.44 7.15
N PRO A 26 -1.41 4.65 6.64
CA PRO A 26 -1.42 4.88 5.22
C PRO A 26 -0.31 4.07 4.55
N PHE A 27 -0.64 3.41 3.45
CA PHE A 27 0.29 2.64 2.66
C PHE A 27 -0.08 2.64 1.19
N LEU A 28 0.92 2.39 0.35
CA LEU A 28 0.77 2.06 -1.06
C LEU A 28 1.40 0.68 -1.29
N LYS A 29 0.59 -0.26 -1.78
CA LYS A 29 1.04 -1.58 -2.19
C LYS A 29 0.90 -1.71 -3.71
N ILE A 30 1.92 -2.27 -4.34
CA ILE A 30 1.93 -2.67 -5.75
C ILE A 30 2.19 -4.16 -5.80
N ALA A 31 1.22 -4.94 -6.28
CA ALA A 31 1.33 -6.39 -6.43
C ALA A 31 1.17 -6.81 -7.89
N HIS A 32 1.82 -7.90 -8.28
CA HIS A 32 1.68 -8.47 -9.62
C HIS A 32 0.68 -9.62 -9.61
N LEU A 33 -0.34 -9.54 -10.46
CA LEU A 33 -1.40 -10.54 -10.55
C LEU A 33 -1.04 -11.58 -11.64
N GLY A 34 -0.56 -12.74 -11.20
CA GLY A 34 -0.25 -13.90 -12.05
C GLY A 34 1.23 -14.08 -12.39
N THR A 35 1.66 -15.29 -12.73
CA THR A 35 3.03 -15.58 -13.18
C THR A 35 3.01 -16.53 -14.37
N GLN A 36 3.56 -16.11 -15.51
CA GLN A 36 4.25 -17.05 -16.39
C GLN A 36 5.74 -16.88 -16.16
N GLY A 37 6.30 -17.74 -15.30
CA GLY A 37 7.73 -18.01 -15.23
C GLY A 37 8.60 -17.11 -14.33
N ARG A 38 8.15 -15.93 -13.86
CA ARG A 38 8.92 -15.11 -12.89
C ARG A 38 8.01 -14.33 -11.92
N PRO A 39 8.00 -14.62 -10.61
CA PRO A 39 7.30 -13.79 -9.64
C PRO A 39 7.97 -12.41 -9.53
N ILE A 40 7.17 -11.35 -9.65
CA ILE A 40 7.59 -9.99 -9.29
C ILE A 40 7.24 -9.82 -7.81
N VAL A 41 8.24 -9.55 -6.98
CA VAL A 41 8.05 -9.27 -5.54
C VAL A 41 7.16 -8.04 -5.38
N ASP A 42 6.16 -8.14 -4.52
CA ASP A 42 5.29 -7.02 -4.15
C ASP A 42 6.12 -5.85 -3.61
N LEU A 43 5.64 -4.63 -3.80
CA LEU A 43 6.27 -3.42 -3.24
C LEU A 43 5.28 -2.71 -2.33
N TYR A 44 5.67 -2.53 -1.07
CA TYR A 44 4.92 -1.84 -0.03
C TYR A 44 5.68 -0.58 0.39
N LEU A 45 5.03 0.56 0.28
CA LEU A 45 5.56 1.87 0.65
C LEU A 45 4.71 2.42 1.79
N THR A 46 5.31 2.66 2.96
CA THR A 46 4.59 3.09 4.17
C THR A 46 5.51 3.84 5.13
N ALA A 47 4.95 4.55 6.11
CA ALA A 47 5.73 5.37 7.04
C ALA A 47 6.24 4.59 8.25
N GLN A 48 5.64 3.44 8.57
CA GLN A 48 6.08 2.60 9.67
C GLN A 48 5.92 1.13 9.29
N THR A 49 6.53 0.24 10.06
CA THR A 49 6.43 -1.19 9.78
C THR A 49 4.97 -1.64 9.85
N PRO A 50 4.39 -2.15 8.75
CA PRO A 50 2.98 -2.48 8.73
C PRO A 50 2.73 -3.74 9.56
N GLU A 51 1.61 -3.81 10.27
CA GLU A 51 1.18 -5.02 10.98
C GLU A 51 0.95 -6.18 10.00
N LEU A 52 1.18 -7.41 10.45
CA LEU A 52 0.88 -8.59 9.65
C LEU A 52 -0.63 -8.70 9.47
N ASN A 53 -1.08 -8.52 8.24
CA ASN A 53 -2.49 -8.59 7.87
C ASN A 53 -2.63 -9.34 6.53
N PRO A 54 -3.02 -10.62 6.57
CA PRO A 54 -3.23 -11.42 5.37
C PRO A 54 -4.26 -10.82 4.42
N ALA A 55 -5.27 -10.10 4.93
CA ALA A 55 -6.28 -9.43 4.09
C ALA A 55 -5.69 -8.28 3.27
N GLN A 56 -4.57 -7.71 3.70
CA GLN A 56 -3.80 -6.71 2.96
C GLN A 56 -2.67 -7.35 2.12
N GLY A 57 -2.57 -8.69 2.13
CA GLY A 57 -1.52 -9.48 1.51
C GLY A 57 -0.16 -9.36 2.20
N MET A 58 -0.14 -8.92 3.46
CA MET A 58 1.06 -8.85 4.29
C MET A 58 1.12 -10.07 5.20
N ASP A 59 1.82 -11.11 4.75
CA ASP A 59 2.13 -12.29 5.56
C ASP A 59 3.59 -12.27 6.05
N GLY A 60 3.90 -13.17 6.99
CA GLY A 60 5.23 -13.27 7.61
C GLY A 60 6.38 -13.62 6.65
N ARG A 61 6.09 -14.08 5.43
CA ARG A 61 7.09 -14.47 4.43
C ARG A 61 7.55 -13.29 3.57
N TYR A 62 6.70 -12.29 3.35
CA TYR A 62 6.98 -11.18 2.40
C TYR A 62 7.43 -9.87 3.04
N ARG A 63 7.42 -9.78 4.38
CA ARG A 63 7.54 -8.51 5.12
C ARG A 63 8.90 -7.80 4.98
N PHE A 64 9.99 -8.52 4.71
CA PHE A 64 11.34 -7.93 4.71
C PHE A 64 11.85 -7.53 3.31
N GLU A 65 11.51 -8.28 2.27
CA GLU A 65 11.97 -7.98 0.90
C GLU A 65 11.07 -6.98 0.15
N SER A 66 9.87 -6.74 0.67
CA SER A 66 8.81 -6.02 -0.05
C SER A 66 8.54 -4.63 0.51
N VAL A 67 8.94 -4.33 1.76
CA VAL A 67 8.60 -3.07 2.44
C VAL A 67 9.74 -2.05 2.31
N CYS A 68 9.40 -0.84 1.88
CA CYS A 68 10.22 0.37 2.06
C CYS A 68 9.52 1.31 3.03
N LEU A 69 10.25 1.71 4.07
CA LEU A 69 9.82 2.77 4.95
C LEU A 69 10.09 4.10 4.26
N LEU A 70 9.14 5.03 4.30
CA LEU A 70 9.25 6.36 3.74
C LEU A 70 8.87 7.38 4.80
N PRO A 71 9.62 8.48 4.97
CA PRO A 71 9.16 9.58 5.79
C PRO A 71 7.76 10.04 5.35
N GLU A 72 6.91 10.43 6.29
CA GLU A 72 5.52 10.84 5.99
C GLU A 72 5.47 12.00 4.98
N ALA A 73 6.46 12.90 5.03
CA ALA A 73 6.65 13.99 4.08
C ALA A 73 6.80 13.51 2.62
N ASN A 74 7.36 12.31 2.42
CA ASN A 74 7.61 11.73 1.10
C ASN A 74 6.49 10.76 0.70
N LEU A 75 5.86 10.10 1.69
CA LEU A 75 4.73 9.21 1.48
C LEU A 75 3.45 9.98 1.09
N THR A 76 3.17 11.12 1.73
CA THR A 76 1.92 11.87 1.53
C THR A 76 1.73 12.33 0.08
N PRO A 77 2.72 12.97 -0.59
CA PRO A 77 2.60 13.33 -2.00
C PRO A 77 2.39 12.11 -2.91
N LEU A 78 3.01 10.99 -2.59
CA LEU A 78 2.88 9.74 -3.34
C LEU A 78 1.46 9.16 -3.22
N LEU A 79 0.88 9.17 -2.03
CA LEU A 79 -0.50 8.73 -1.82
C LEU A 79 -1.50 9.62 -2.56
N ARG A 80 -1.34 10.94 -2.50
CA ARG A 80 -2.19 11.88 -3.27
C ARG A 80 -2.09 11.63 -4.77
N TYR A 81 -0.88 11.37 -5.28
CA TYR A 81 -0.68 10.97 -6.67
C TYR A 81 -1.44 9.69 -6.99
N ALA A 82 -1.32 8.67 -6.14
CA ALA A 82 -1.96 7.39 -6.37
C ALA A 82 -3.49 7.46 -6.32
N GLU A 83 -4.04 8.25 -5.39
CA GLU A 83 -5.47 8.55 -5.34
C GLU A 83 -5.94 9.27 -6.61
N SER A 84 -5.21 10.28 -7.05
CA SER A 84 -5.52 11.01 -8.28
C SER A 84 -5.45 10.11 -9.52
N TYR A 85 -4.44 9.25 -9.58
CA TYR A 85 -4.27 8.28 -10.64
C TYR A 85 -5.44 7.30 -10.67
N ALA A 86 -5.81 6.74 -9.52
CA ALA A 86 -6.90 5.78 -9.40
C ALA A 86 -8.26 6.40 -9.74
N ALA A 87 -8.49 7.67 -9.37
CA ALA A 87 -9.71 8.39 -9.72
C ALA A 87 -9.81 8.69 -11.23
N LYS A 88 -8.69 8.98 -11.89
CA LYS A 88 -8.65 9.34 -13.32
C LYS A 88 -8.61 8.13 -14.26
N ASN A 89 -7.97 7.04 -13.83
CA ASN A 89 -7.76 5.87 -14.66
C ASN A 89 -8.71 4.76 -14.24
N LYS A 90 -9.67 4.45 -15.12
CA LYS A 90 -10.59 3.32 -14.92
C LYS A 90 -9.77 2.03 -14.74
N SER A 91 -9.99 1.36 -13.60
CA SER A 91 -9.47 0.02 -13.37
C SER A 91 -9.94 -0.91 -14.49
N ASP A 92 -9.09 -1.86 -14.88
CA ASP A 92 -9.41 -2.87 -15.90
C ASP A 92 -10.26 -4.01 -15.30
N SER A 93 -11.19 -3.63 -14.42
CA SER A 93 -11.74 -4.22 -13.20
C SER A 93 -12.33 -5.64 -13.21
N LYS A 94 -11.88 -6.58 -14.06
CA LYS A 94 -12.29 -8.00 -14.03
C LYS A 94 -11.20 -8.98 -14.47
N ASN A 95 -9.93 -8.56 -14.40
CA ASN A 95 -8.88 -9.15 -15.23
C ASN A 95 -7.73 -9.72 -14.39
N ASP A 96 -7.94 -10.94 -13.95
CA ASP A 96 -6.97 -11.93 -13.47
C ASP A 96 -6.07 -12.48 -14.61
N LYS A 97 -6.07 -11.80 -15.78
CA LYS A 97 -5.13 -12.07 -16.87
C LYS A 97 -3.70 -11.79 -16.41
N TYR A 98 -2.83 -12.74 -16.74
CA TYR A 98 -1.38 -12.63 -16.55
C TYR A 98 -0.83 -11.27 -17.01
N GLY A 99 0.00 -10.65 -16.17
CA GLY A 99 0.64 -9.37 -16.49
C GLY A 99 -0.17 -8.14 -16.11
N THR A 100 -1.23 -8.29 -15.29
CA THR A 100 -1.90 -7.17 -14.62
C THR A 100 -1.26 -6.88 -13.27
N PHE A 101 -1.44 -5.66 -12.78
CA PHE A 101 -0.89 -5.18 -11.52
C PHE A 101 -2.00 -4.62 -10.67
N GLU A 102 -1.93 -4.94 -9.40
CA GLU A 102 -2.80 -4.42 -8.37
C GLU A 102 -2.13 -3.26 -7.65
N ILE A 103 -2.85 -2.15 -7.56
CA ILE A 103 -2.47 -1.03 -6.71
C ILE A 103 -3.49 -0.97 -5.57
N THR A 104 -3.00 -1.04 -4.35
CA THR A 104 -3.81 -0.99 -3.13
C THR A 104 -3.36 0.18 -2.26
N LEU A 105 -4.33 0.96 -1.78
CA LEU A 105 -4.12 2.09 -0.89
C LEU A 105 -4.77 1.80 0.47
N GLY A 106 -4.04 1.99 1.57
CA GLY A 106 -4.58 1.90 2.93
C GLY A 106 -4.68 3.27 3.63
N PRO A 107 -5.40 3.38 4.76
CA PRO A 107 -6.14 2.34 5.50
C PRO A 107 -7.36 1.74 4.79
N ASN A 108 -7.94 2.46 3.84
CA ASN A 108 -9.16 2.05 3.17
C ASN A 108 -8.86 0.96 2.12
N ALA A 109 -8.79 -0.29 2.57
CA ALA A 109 -8.75 -1.50 1.74
C ALA A 109 -9.84 -1.54 0.63
N ALA A 110 -10.78 -0.59 0.62
CA ALA A 110 -11.80 -0.38 -0.40
C ALA A 110 -11.29 0.00 -1.81
N ARG A 111 -10.01 0.32 -2.01
CA ARG A 111 -9.48 0.67 -3.35
C ARG A 111 -8.33 -0.24 -3.78
N GLN A 112 -8.66 -1.51 -3.95
CA GLN A 112 -7.88 -2.45 -4.74
C GLN A 112 -8.27 -2.26 -6.20
N ALA A 113 -7.32 -1.88 -7.05
CA ALA A 113 -7.58 -1.68 -8.47
C ALA A 113 -6.55 -2.44 -9.31
N ALA A 114 -7.05 -3.31 -10.19
CA ALA A 114 -6.24 -3.99 -11.18
C ALA A 114 -6.05 -3.09 -12.42
N TYR A 115 -4.82 -3.04 -12.92
CA TYR A 115 -4.39 -2.25 -14.07
C TYR A 115 -3.65 -3.14 -15.05
N THR A 116 -3.84 -2.90 -16.35
CA THR A 116 -2.95 -3.47 -17.37
C THR A 116 -1.51 -3.05 -17.13
N ARG A 117 -0.58 -3.84 -17.67
CA ARG A 117 0.84 -3.53 -17.67
C ARG A 117 1.19 -2.10 -18.11
N SER A 118 0.56 -1.60 -19.19
CA SER A 118 0.85 -0.25 -19.70
C SER A 118 0.43 0.83 -18.71
N LYS A 119 -0.74 0.67 -18.09
CA LYS A 119 -1.21 1.55 -17.02
C LYS A 119 -0.33 1.45 -15.77
N ALA A 120 0.04 0.23 -15.37
CA ALA A 120 0.95 0.01 -14.25
C ALA A 120 2.32 0.67 -14.46
N LEU A 121 2.89 0.57 -15.66
CA LEU A 121 4.14 1.26 -16.02
C LEU A 121 3.99 2.78 -15.96
N ALA A 122 2.89 3.33 -16.46
CA ALA A 122 2.61 4.76 -16.37
C ALA A 122 2.48 5.22 -14.91
N PHE A 123 1.81 4.43 -14.06
CA PHE A 123 1.70 4.68 -12.64
C PHE A 123 3.08 4.67 -11.95
N LEU A 124 3.85 3.59 -12.14
CA LEU A 124 5.17 3.43 -11.53
C LEU A 124 6.14 4.54 -11.96
N SER A 125 6.10 4.94 -13.23
CA SER A 125 6.95 6.01 -13.73
C SER A 125 6.58 7.37 -13.12
N GLY A 126 5.28 7.64 -12.93
CA GLY A 126 4.83 8.83 -12.22
C GLY A 126 5.16 8.80 -10.72
N ALA A 127 5.06 7.64 -10.07
CA ALA A 127 5.48 7.46 -8.68
C ALA A 127 6.96 7.78 -8.47
N VAL A 128 7.83 7.33 -9.38
CA VAL A 128 9.25 7.70 -9.40
C VAL A 128 9.43 9.22 -9.51
N GLN A 129 8.73 9.89 -10.43
CA GLN A 129 8.81 11.34 -10.58
C GLN A 129 8.33 12.10 -9.33
N VAL A 130 7.32 11.58 -8.62
CA VAL A 130 6.83 12.18 -7.37
C VAL A 130 7.90 12.10 -6.27
N LEU A 131 8.54 10.94 -6.11
CA LEU A 131 9.58 10.73 -5.11
C LEU A 131 10.89 11.47 -5.44
N GLN A 132 11.26 11.57 -6.72
CA GLN A 132 12.44 12.33 -7.15
C GLN A 132 12.34 13.84 -6.84
N LYS A 133 11.13 14.37 -6.69
CA LYS A 133 10.88 15.76 -6.28
C LYS A 133 10.96 15.98 -4.77
N GLN A 134 11.05 14.90 -3.98
CA GLN A 134 11.15 14.98 -2.53
C GLN A 134 12.62 15.02 -2.08
N PRO A 135 12.92 15.50 -0.87
CA PRO A 135 14.25 15.38 -0.29
C PRO A 135 14.73 13.93 -0.30
N GLN A 136 15.90 13.70 -0.91
CA GLN A 136 16.49 12.37 -0.98
C GLN A 136 17.16 12.05 0.37
N GLN A 137 16.64 11.01 1.00
CA GLN A 137 17.17 10.38 2.20
C GLN A 137 17.37 8.90 1.88
N THR A 138 18.20 8.20 2.65
CA THR A 138 18.52 6.77 2.42
C THR A 138 17.29 5.90 2.16
N ASP A 139 16.24 6.09 2.95
CA ASP A 139 14.97 5.37 2.83
C ASP A 139 14.20 5.70 1.53
N THR A 140 14.30 6.96 1.08
CA THR A 140 13.67 7.42 -0.17
C THR A 140 14.43 6.93 -1.39
N GLU A 141 15.76 6.89 -1.32
CA GLU A 141 16.63 6.33 -2.36
C GLU A 141 16.38 4.83 -2.52
N GLU A 142 16.21 4.08 -1.42
CA GLU A 142 15.86 2.67 -1.47
C GLU A 142 14.47 2.46 -2.11
N ALA A 143 13.47 3.27 -1.75
CA ALA A 143 12.15 3.22 -2.37
C ALA A 143 12.21 3.52 -3.88
N LEU A 144 12.98 4.52 -4.29
CA LEU A 144 13.23 4.86 -5.70
C LEU A 144 13.88 3.68 -6.44
N ARG A 145 14.95 3.11 -5.87
CA ARG A 145 15.64 1.95 -6.43
C ARG A 145 14.69 0.76 -6.62
N ARG A 146 13.82 0.47 -5.65
CA ARG A 146 12.84 -0.62 -5.76
C ARG A 146 11.77 -0.33 -6.79
N LEU A 147 11.26 0.90 -6.87
CA LEU A 147 10.31 1.29 -7.91
C LEU A 147 10.91 1.13 -9.32
N GLU A 148 12.13 1.59 -9.53
CA GLU A 148 12.83 1.44 -10.82
C GLU A 148 13.07 -0.03 -11.16
N LEU A 149 13.45 -0.85 -10.17
CA LEU A 149 13.65 -2.27 -10.36
C LEU A 149 12.33 -2.97 -10.72
N THR A 150 11.23 -2.60 -10.07
CA THR A 150 9.88 -3.04 -10.43
C THR A 150 9.56 -2.61 -11.85
N ILE A 151 9.78 -1.36 -12.25
CA ILE A 151 9.59 -0.89 -13.64
C ILE A 151 10.36 -1.76 -14.64
N ARG A 152 11.64 -2.06 -14.37
CA ARG A 152 12.47 -2.92 -15.25
C ARG A 152 11.90 -4.34 -15.36
N ARG A 153 11.44 -4.92 -14.25
CA ARG A 153 10.79 -6.24 -14.25
C ARG A 153 9.48 -6.22 -15.02
N VAL A 154 8.67 -5.19 -14.78
CA VAL A 154 7.42 -4.96 -15.50
C VAL A 154 7.69 -4.73 -16.98
N SER A 155 8.75 -4.05 -17.40
CA SER A 155 9.04 -3.80 -18.83
C SER A 155 9.66 -5.00 -19.55
N ALA A 156 10.36 -5.89 -18.84
CA ALA A 156 11.06 -7.04 -19.43
C ALA A 156 10.14 -8.19 -19.92
N GLY A 157 8.96 -8.42 -19.31
CA GLY A 157 8.05 -9.51 -19.68
C GLY A 157 7.27 -9.35 -20.99
N ALA A 158 7.76 -8.57 -21.97
CA ALA A 158 7.06 -8.25 -23.23
C ALA A 158 7.54 -9.11 -24.42
N LYS A 159 8.33 -10.14 -24.15
CA LYS A 159 8.90 -11.03 -25.17
C LYS A 159 8.30 -12.41 -25.05
#